data_AF-A0A933G0K5-F1
#
_entry.id   AF-A0A933G0K5-F1
#
_cell.length_a   1.000
_cell.length_b   1.000
_cell.length_c   1.000
_cell.angle_alpha   90.00
_cell.angle_beta   90.00
_cell.angle_gamma   90.00
#
_symmetry.space_group_name_H-M   'P 1'
#
loop_
_entity.id
_entity.type
_entity.pdbx_description
1 polymer ?
#
loop_
_entity_poly.entity_id
_entity_poly.type
_entity_poly.pdbx_seq_one_letter_code
_entity_poly.pdbx_strand_id
1 'polypeptide(L)'
;MDAATATEAPDRVDERRFLRGPQSRLSELRFAAGIFGEFIAAFRTLHFVGPCVTVFGSARFGEEHRYYRLAREVGRALAQGGFTVMTGAGPGIMEAANRGAQDAGGRSVGCNIELPVEQAPNPYLDVLVNFRHFFVRKVLLVKYSYAFVVLP
;
A
#
# COMPACT_ATOMS: atom_id res chain seq x y z
N MET A 1 -24.95 25.25 23.91
CA MET A 1 -25.02 23.77 23.86
C MET A 1 -25.23 23.43 22.40
N ASP A 2 -24.27 22.94 21.63
CA ASP A 2 -23.07 22.18 22.00
C ASP A 2 -21.92 22.46 21.03
N ALA A 3 -20.77 22.81 21.60
CA ALA A 3 -19.50 22.76 20.89
C ALA A 3 -19.05 21.30 20.87
N ALA A 4 -19.31 20.61 19.76
CA ALA A 4 -18.73 19.29 19.50
C ALA A 4 -17.22 19.47 19.30
N THR A 5 -16.48 19.14 20.35
CA THR A 5 -15.04 19.01 20.39
C THR A 5 -14.60 18.05 19.29
N ALA A 6 -13.96 18.61 18.26
CA ALA A 6 -13.24 17.84 17.27
C ALA A 6 -12.09 17.10 17.98
N THR A 7 -12.26 15.81 18.19
CA THR A 7 -11.20 14.91 18.64
C THR A 7 -10.00 15.08 17.72
N GLU A 8 -8.91 15.63 18.26
CA GLU A 8 -7.65 15.79 17.55
C GLU A 8 -7.18 14.43 17.02
N ALA A 9 -7.13 14.31 15.70
CA ALA A 9 -6.52 13.17 15.02
C ALA A 9 -5.04 13.09 15.43
N PRO A 10 -4.50 11.90 15.74
CA PRO A 10 -3.16 11.75 16.26
C PRO A 10 -2.12 12.27 15.26
N ASP A 11 -1.09 12.92 15.80
CA ASP A 11 0.11 13.49 15.17
C ASP A 11 0.34 13.06 13.71
N ARG A 12 -0.26 13.81 12.77
CA ARG A 12 -0.14 13.58 11.33
C ARG A 12 1.30 13.85 10.92
N VAL A 13 2.04 12.80 10.54
CA VAL A 13 3.39 12.94 10.02
C VAL A 13 3.34 13.58 8.64
N ASP A 14 3.47 14.91 8.60
CA ASP A 14 3.61 15.67 7.36
C ASP A 14 5.02 15.43 6.80
N GLU A 15 5.16 14.57 5.80
CA GLU A 15 6.43 14.38 5.09
C GLU A 15 7.00 15.72 4.56
N ARG A 16 6.15 16.71 4.30
CA ARG A 16 6.62 18.05 3.91
C ARG A 16 7.42 18.70 5.02
N ARG A 17 7.14 18.40 6.29
CA ARG A 17 7.92 18.88 7.44
C ARG A 17 9.32 18.30 7.44
N PHE A 18 9.48 17.02 7.07
CA PHE A 18 10.79 16.40 6.91
C PHE A 18 11.60 17.06 5.77
N LEU A 19 10.94 17.43 4.68
CA LEU A 19 11.58 18.11 3.54
C LEU A 19 11.96 19.58 3.80
N ARG A 20 11.65 20.16 4.97
CA ARG A 20 11.97 21.56 5.33
C ARG A 20 13.40 21.79 5.82
N GLY A 21 14.25 20.76 5.84
CA GLY A 21 15.63 20.87 6.31
C GLY A 21 15.77 20.60 7.81
N PRO A 22 16.85 21.10 8.45
CA PRO A 22 17.21 20.72 9.82
C PRO A 22 16.11 21.02 10.84
N GLN A 23 15.75 20.03 11.65
CA GLN A 23 14.79 20.16 12.75
C GLN A 23 15.53 20.02 14.10
N SER A 24 14.80 20.11 15.21
CA SER A 24 15.41 19.84 16.52
C SER A 24 15.85 18.38 16.64
N ARG A 25 17.00 18.14 17.27
CA ARG A 25 17.56 16.78 17.46
C ARG A 25 16.56 15.78 18.04
N LEU A 26 15.73 16.22 18.98
CA LEU A 26 14.70 15.38 19.60
C LEU A 26 13.55 15.06 18.64
N SER A 27 13.16 16.02 17.80
CA SER A 27 12.16 15.80 16.75
C SER A 27 12.67 14.82 15.71
N GLU A 28 13.94 14.97 15.29
CA GLU A 28 14.58 14.05 14.34
C GLU A 28 14.72 12.64 14.91
N LEU A 29 15.09 12.52 16.20
CA LEU A 29 15.17 11.22 16.87
C LEU A 29 13.81 10.53 16.94
N ARG A 30 12.74 11.26 17.32
CA ARG A 30 11.37 10.70 17.36
C ARG A 30 10.89 10.26 15.98
N PHE A 31 11.18 11.07 14.97
CA PHE A 31 10.86 10.76 13.58
C PHE A 31 11.59 9.48 13.12
N ALA A 32 12.90 9.39 13.34
CA ALA A 32 13.69 8.21 13.01
C ALA A 32 13.19 6.94 13.74
N ALA A 33 12.85 7.05 15.03
CA ALA A 33 12.29 5.95 15.80
C ALA A 33 10.93 5.49 15.24
N GLY A 34 10.07 6.43 14.81
CA GLY A 34 8.78 6.13 14.17
C GLY A 34 8.96 5.37 12.85
N ILE A 35 9.87 5.82 11.99
CA ILE A 35 10.22 5.14 10.73
C ILE A 35 10.76 3.74 11.00
N PHE A 36 11.66 3.61 11.97
CA PHE A 36 12.24 2.32 12.33
C PHE A 36 11.18 1.34 12.83
N GLY A 37 10.24 1.82 13.65
CA GLY A 37 9.09 1.04 14.10
C GLY A 37 8.20 0.59 12.95
N GLU A 38 7.95 1.47 11.98
CA GLU A 38 7.17 1.15 10.78
C GLU A 38 7.84 0.07 9.92
N PHE A 39 9.17 0.15 9.74
CA PHE A 39 9.94 -0.91 9.08
C PHE A 39 9.83 -2.24 9.81
N ILE A 40 9.99 -2.27 11.14
CA ILE A 40 9.87 -3.50 11.93
C ILE A 40 8.47 -4.11 11.74
N ALA A 41 7.42 -3.31 11.89
CA ALA A 41 6.05 -3.78 11.75
C ALA A 41 5.81 -4.41 10.38
N ALA A 42 6.20 -3.69 9.32
CA ALA A 42 5.98 -4.16 7.97
C ALA A 42 6.88 -5.34 7.58
N PHE A 43 8.12 -5.43 8.07
CA PHE A 43 8.98 -6.61 7.86
C PHE A 43 8.38 -7.86 8.50
N ARG A 44 7.76 -7.74 9.68
CA ARG A 44 7.09 -8.86 10.35
C ARG A 44 5.88 -9.33 9.57
N THR A 45 5.04 -8.40 9.12
CA THR A 45 3.83 -8.73 8.35
C THR A 45 4.17 -9.33 6.98
N LEU A 46 5.18 -8.79 6.30
CA LEU A 46 5.59 -9.23 4.96
C LEU A 46 6.60 -10.39 4.98
N HIS A 47 6.98 -10.91 6.15
CA HIS A 47 8.02 -11.95 6.27
C HIS A 47 7.72 -13.20 5.45
N PHE A 48 6.46 -13.62 5.38
CA PHE A 48 6.03 -14.88 4.77
C PHE A 48 5.25 -14.70 3.47
N VAL A 49 5.44 -13.59 2.74
CA VAL A 49 4.68 -13.32 1.50
C VAL A 49 5.10 -14.19 0.32
N GLY A 50 6.27 -14.82 0.38
CA GLY A 50 6.79 -15.65 -0.71
C GLY A 50 7.20 -14.84 -1.94
N PRO A 51 7.36 -15.49 -3.12
CA PRO A 51 7.68 -14.79 -4.36
C PRO A 51 6.56 -13.84 -4.73
N CYS A 52 6.87 -12.55 -4.91
CA CYS A 52 5.88 -11.52 -5.07
C CYS A 52 6.17 -10.61 -6.27
N VAL A 53 5.10 -10.17 -6.93
CA VAL A 53 5.14 -9.18 -8.02
C VAL A 53 4.23 -8.02 -7.64
N THR A 54 4.77 -6.80 -7.69
CA THR A 54 3.95 -5.61 -7.44
C THR A 54 3.32 -5.11 -8.73
N VAL A 55 2.01 -4.86 -8.66
CA VAL A 55 1.23 -4.27 -9.75
C VAL A 55 0.87 -2.82 -9.40
N PHE A 56 1.22 -1.91 -10.30
CA PHE A 56 0.90 -0.49 -10.22
C PHE A 56 -0.09 -0.10 -11.32
N GLY A 57 -0.91 0.89 -11.07
CA GLY A 57 -1.77 1.51 -12.08
C GLY A 57 -2.74 2.51 -11.49
N SER A 58 -3.58 3.07 -12.35
CA SER A 58 -4.54 4.11 -12.00
C SER A 58 -5.60 3.63 -11.00
N ALA A 59 -5.89 4.48 -10.01
CA ALA A 59 -6.98 4.27 -9.05
C ALA A 59 -8.37 4.61 -9.63
N ARG A 60 -8.45 5.08 -10.89
CA ARG A 60 -9.66 5.72 -11.46
C ARG A 60 -10.44 4.86 -12.44
N PHE A 61 -9.85 3.78 -12.94
CA PHE A 61 -10.51 2.91 -13.91
C PHE A 61 -11.42 1.92 -13.21
N GLY A 62 -12.73 1.95 -13.49
CA GLY A 62 -13.70 0.98 -12.95
C GLY A 62 -13.77 -0.33 -13.74
N GLU A 63 -14.60 -1.26 -13.28
CA GLU A 63 -14.66 -2.65 -13.78
C GLU A 63 -14.88 -2.80 -15.30
N GLU A 64 -15.71 -1.91 -15.88
CA GLU A 64 -16.03 -1.90 -17.30
C GLU A 64 -14.83 -1.51 -18.19
N HIS A 65 -13.86 -0.79 -17.62
CA HIS A 65 -12.73 -0.26 -18.36
C HIS A 65 -11.81 -1.39 -18.84
N ARG A 66 -11.31 -1.29 -20.08
CA ARG A 66 -10.44 -2.32 -20.67
C ARG A 66 -9.20 -2.63 -19.82
N TYR A 67 -8.64 -1.60 -19.17
CA TYR A 67 -7.46 -1.77 -18.33
C TYR A 67 -7.78 -2.43 -16.99
N TYR A 68 -8.99 -2.27 -16.46
CA TYR A 68 -9.41 -3.01 -15.27
C TYR A 68 -9.47 -4.52 -15.58
N ARG A 69 -10.13 -4.88 -16.68
CA ARG A 69 -10.17 -6.29 -17.13
C ARG A 69 -8.78 -6.87 -17.37
N LEU A 70 -7.92 -6.11 -18.05
CA LEU A 70 -6.52 -6.49 -18.25
C LEU A 70 -5.77 -6.68 -16.92
N ALA A 71 -5.94 -5.76 -15.96
CA ALA A 71 -5.31 -5.86 -14.65
C ALA A 71 -5.76 -7.10 -13.87
N ARG A 72 -7.05 -7.45 -13.98
CA ARG A 72 -7.61 -8.67 -13.38
C ARG A 72 -7.04 -9.93 -14.03
N GLU A 73 -6.86 -9.94 -15.35
CA GLU A 73 -6.19 -11.03 -16.07
C GLU A 73 -4.72 -11.15 -15.67
N VAL A 74 -4.00 -10.03 -15.55
CA VAL A 74 -2.61 -9.99 -15.05
C VAL A 74 -2.53 -10.57 -13.64
N GLY A 75 -3.39 -10.13 -12.72
CA GLY A 75 -3.43 -10.65 -11.35
C GLY A 75 -3.66 -12.16 -11.31
N ARG A 76 -4.58 -12.66 -12.14
CA ARG A 76 -4.87 -14.10 -12.27
C ARG A 76 -3.67 -14.88 -12.81
N ALA A 77 -3.03 -14.39 -13.86
CA ALA A 77 -1.87 -15.04 -14.46
C ALA A 77 -0.68 -15.10 -13.50
N LEU A 78 -0.44 -14.01 -12.75
CA LEU A 78 0.61 -13.96 -11.72
C LEU A 78 0.36 -14.99 -10.61
N ALA A 79 -0.88 -15.06 -10.10
CA ALA A 79 -1.28 -16.03 -9.10
C ALA A 79 -1.13 -17.48 -9.59
N GLN A 80 -1.56 -17.78 -10.82
CA GLN A 80 -1.38 -19.10 -11.43
C GLN A 80 0.10 -19.45 -11.64
N GLY A 81 0.96 -18.46 -11.85
CA GLY A 81 2.41 -18.61 -11.88
C GLY A 81 3.06 -18.83 -10.51
N GLY A 82 2.28 -18.88 -9.43
CA GLY A 82 2.76 -19.07 -8.06
C GLY A 82 3.26 -17.79 -7.40
N PHE A 83 3.00 -16.62 -7.98
CA PHE A 83 3.40 -15.34 -7.40
C PHE A 83 2.28 -14.75 -6.52
N THR A 84 2.67 -14.22 -5.37
CA THR A 84 1.84 -13.31 -4.57
C THR A 84 1.71 -11.97 -5.28
N VAL A 85 0.49 -11.46 -5.41
CA VAL A 85 0.24 -10.15 -6.02
C VAL A 85 0.23 -9.08 -4.93
N MET A 86 1.09 -8.08 -5.06
CA MET A 86 1.17 -6.93 -4.16
C MET A 86 0.74 -5.66 -4.88
N THR A 87 -0.01 -4.79 -4.22
CA THR A 87 -0.46 -3.51 -4.79
C THR A 87 -0.42 -2.40 -3.76
N GLY A 88 -0.84 -1.20 -4.18
CA GLY A 88 -1.05 -0.09 -3.28
C GLY A 88 -2.35 -0.12 -2.46
N ALA A 89 -3.14 -1.20 -2.51
CA ALA A 89 -4.43 -1.39 -1.82
C ALA A 89 -5.58 -0.45 -2.24
N GLY A 90 -5.36 0.48 -3.16
CA GLY A 90 -6.41 1.40 -3.62
C GLY A 90 -7.41 0.76 -4.60
N PRO A 91 -8.40 1.54 -5.07
CA PRO A 91 -9.37 1.09 -6.05
C PRO A 91 -8.77 0.98 -7.46
N GLY A 92 -9.60 0.62 -8.43
CA GLY A 92 -9.26 0.61 -9.85
C GLY A 92 -8.30 -0.50 -10.23
N ILE A 93 -7.17 -0.16 -10.87
CA ILE A 93 -6.22 -1.17 -11.37
C ILE A 93 -5.60 -2.00 -10.24
N MET A 94 -5.32 -1.37 -9.10
CA MET A 94 -4.80 -2.07 -7.93
C MET A 94 -5.81 -3.12 -7.43
N GLU A 95 -7.06 -2.70 -7.22
CA GLU A 95 -8.15 -3.60 -6.88
C GLU A 95 -8.30 -4.73 -7.90
N ALA A 96 -8.30 -4.43 -9.20
CA ALA A 96 -8.46 -5.42 -10.25
C ALA A 96 -7.38 -6.50 -10.19
N ALA A 97 -6.12 -6.13 -9.99
CA ALA A 97 -5.01 -7.07 -9.85
C ALA A 97 -5.15 -7.94 -8.59
N ASN A 98 -5.52 -7.33 -7.46
CA ASN A 98 -5.79 -8.05 -6.21
C ASN A 98 -6.93 -9.05 -6.36
N ARG A 99 -8.04 -8.62 -6.97
CA ARG A 99 -9.21 -9.45 -7.28
C ARG A 99 -8.84 -10.60 -8.21
N GLY A 100 -8.07 -10.32 -9.25
CA GLY A 100 -7.59 -11.34 -10.20
C GLY A 100 -6.77 -12.43 -9.53
N ALA A 101 -5.93 -12.06 -8.57
CA ALA A 101 -5.15 -13.00 -7.78
C ALA A 101 -6.05 -13.89 -6.91
N GLN A 102 -7.00 -13.30 -6.18
CA GLN A 102 -7.94 -14.05 -5.33
C GLN A 102 -8.88 -14.95 -6.14
N ASP A 103 -9.35 -14.51 -7.31
CA ASP A 103 -10.16 -15.34 -8.22
C ASP A 103 -9.42 -16.65 -8.59
N ALA A 104 -8.09 -16.63 -8.61
CA ALA A 104 -7.25 -17.76 -8.95
C ALA A 104 -6.82 -18.58 -7.71
N GLY A 105 -7.28 -18.21 -6.51
CA GLY A 105 -6.83 -18.79 -5.25
C GLY A 105 -5.41 -18.40 -4.84
N GLY A 106 -4.83 -17.39 -5.49
CA GLY A 106 -3.51 -16.85 -5.16
C GLY A 106 -3.56 -15.83 -4.01
N ARG A 107 -2.39 -15.53 -3.46
CA ARG A 107 -2.26 -14.59 -2.34
C ARG A 107 -2.23 -13.14 -2.82
N SER A 108 -2.96 -12.28 -2.12
CA SER A 108 -3.15 -10.87 -2.44
C SER A 108 -2.74 -9.98 -1.25
N VAL A 109 -1.83 -9.04 -1.50
CA VAL A 109 -1.27 -8.13 -0.48
C VAL A 109 -1.50 -6.67 -0.87
N GLY A 110 -1.90 -5.85 0.10
CA GLY A 110 -2.12 -4.43 -0.05
C GLY A 110 -1.18 -3.62 0.84
N CYS A 111 -0.40 -2.73 0.24
CA CYS A 111 0.41 -1.74 0.94
C CYS A 111 -0.28 -0.37 0.83
N ASN A 112 -1.17 -0.08 1.79
CA ASN A 112 -1.96 1.14 1.84
C ASN A 112 -1.17 2.32 2.44
N ILE A 113 -1.49 3.54 2.04
CA ILE A 113 -0.93 4.77 2.64
C ILE A 113 -2.05 5.54 3.33
N GLU A 114 -1.82 5.95 4.57
CA GLU A 114 -2.73 6.81 5.33
C GLU A 114 -2.77 8.20 4.66
N LEU A 115 -3.94 8.56 4.11
CA LEU A 115 -4.19 9.85 3.47
C LEU A 115 -5.15 10.71 4.30
N PRO A 116 -5.12 12.05 4.19
CA PRO A 116 -6.02 12.94 4.92
C PRO A 116 -7.51 12.73 4.57
N VAL A 117 -7.78 12.29 3.34
CA VAL A 117 -9.08 11.81 2.90
C VAL A 117 -8.92 10.30 2.75
N GLU A 118 -9.54 9.57 3.68
CA GLU A 118 -9.38 8.13 3.80
C GLU A 118 -9.88 7.43 2.54
N GLN A 119 -8.98 6.72 1.87
CA GLN A 119 -9.33 5.78 0.83
C GLN A 119 -9.48 4.42 1.50
N ALA A 120 -10.70 3.87 1.49
CA ALA A 120 -10.92 2.53 1.99
C ALA A 120 -10.06 1.55 1.15
N PRO A 121 -9.31 0.64 1.79
CA PRO A 121 -8.59 -0.40 1.07
C PRO A 121 -9.59 -1.27 0.32
N ASN A 122 -9.19 -1.76 -0.85
CA ASN A 122 -10.06 -2.62 -1.64
C ASN A 122 -10.34 -3.96 -0.92
N PRO A 123 -11.49 -4.62 -1.18
CA PRO A 123 -11.92 -5.77 -0.39
C PRO A 123 -11.18 -7.08 -0.74
N TYR A 124 -10.30 -7.08 -1.75
CA TYR A 124 -9.68 -8.29 -2.28
C TYR A 124 -8.25 -8.50 -1.75
N LEU A 125 -8.07 -8.32 -0.44
CA LEU A 125 -6.76 -8.38 0.22
C LEU A 125 -6.75 -9.44 1.32
N ASP A 126 -5.74 -10.30 1.32
CA ASP A 126 -5.51 -11.26 2.41
C ASP A 126 -4.65 -10.64 3.51
N VAL A 127 -3.73 -9.75 3.11
CA VAL A 127 -2.82 -9.02 4.00
C VAL A 127 -2.87 -7.55 3.65
N LEU A 128 -3.13 -6.71 4.65
CA LEU A 128 -3.10 -5.27 4.53
C LEU A 128 -2.00 -4.70 5.44
N VAL A 129 -1.14 -3.85 4.89
CA VAL A 129 -0.14 -3.09 5.63
C VAL A 129 -0.43 -1.61 5.42
N ASN A 130 -0.67 -0.87 6.50
CA ASN A 130 -0.86 0.56 6.48
C ASN A 130 0.47 1.27 6.76
N PHE A 131 0.79 2.25 5.93
CA PHE A 131 1.95 3.11 6.06
C PHE A 131 1.53 4.55 6.33
N ARG A 132 2.32 5.25 7.12
CA ARG A 132 2.27 6.70 7.35
C ARG A 132 3.26 7.44 6.47
N HIS A 133 4.40 6.83 6.19
CA HIS A 133 5.44 7.42 5.34
C HIS A 133 5.44 6.78 3.95
N PHE A 134 5.29 7.61 2.92
CA PHE A 134 5.35 7.20 1.52
C PHE A 134 6.68 6.55 1.17
N PHE A 135 7.79 7.05 1.69
CA PHE A 135 9.09 6.49 1.34
C PHE A 135 9.28 5.08 1.91
N VAL A 136 8.78 4.79 3.13
CA VAL A 136 8.83 3.45 3.71
C VAL A 136 8.01 2.48 2.86
N ARG A 137 6.78 2.89 2.51
CA ARG A 137 5.92 2.13 1.59
C ARG A 137 6.64 1.81 0.27
N LYS A 138 7.27 2.81 -0.36
CA LYS A 138 8.01 2.63 -1.62
C LYS A 138 9.14 1.61 -1.47
N VAL A 139 9.93 1.71 -0.40
CA VAL A 139 11.03 0.77 -0.13
C VAL A 139 10.51 -0.65 -0.02
N LEU A 140 9.37 -0.88 0.64
CA LEU A 140 8.86 -2.23 0.84
C LEU A 140 8.19 -2.83 -0.38
N LEU A 141 7.50 -2.01 -1.18
CA LEU A 141 7.00 -2.44 -2.49
C LEU A 141 8.17 -2.93 -3.37
N VAL A 142 9.34 -2.30 -3.27
CA VAL A 142 10.54 -2.77 -4.00
C VAL A 142 11.19 -3.99 -3.37
N LYS A 143 11.47 -3.95 -2.07
CA LYS A 143 12.22 -5.00 -1.37
C LYS A 143 11.60 -6.39 -1.52
N TYR A 144 10.27 -6.48 -1.46
CA TYR A 144 9.57 -7.77 -1.49
C TYR A 144 9.19 -8.23 -2.91
N SER A 145 9.40 -7.41 -3.94
CA SER A 145 9.02 -7.74 -5.31
C SER A 145 10.19 -8.25 -6.14
N TYR A 146 9.95 -9.30 -6.93
CA TYR A 146 10.87 -9.78 -7.96
C TYR A 146 10.72 -9.02 -9.27
N ALA A 147 9.51 -8.53 -9.54
CA ALA A 147 9.19 -7.78 -10.75
C ALA A 147 8.09 -6.75 -10.47
N PHE A 148 7.98 -5.80 -11.40
CA PHE A 148 6.88 -4.84 -11.43
C PHE A 148 6.10 -4.97 -12.72
N VAL A 149 4.78 -4.89 -12.60
CA VAL A 149 3.89 -4.68 -13.74
C VAL A 149 3.25 -3.31 -13.58
N VAL A 150 3.51 -2.42 -14.53
CA VAL A 150 2.99 -1.06 -14.50
C VAL A 150 1.93 -0.94 -15.60
N LEU A 151 0.69 -0.76 -15.16
CA LEU A 151 -0.47 -0.54 -16.01
C LEU A 151 -0.84 0.96 -16.01
N PRO A 152 -1.65 1.40 -16.98
CA PRO A 152 -2.06 2.81 -17.10
C PRO A 152 -2.83 3.36 -15.89
#